data_AF-A0A9J6FXX1-F1
#
_entry.id   AF-A0A9J6FXX1-F1
#
_cell.length_a   1.000
_cell.length_b   1.000
_cell.length_c   1.000
_cell.angle_alpha   90.00
_cell.angle_beta   90.00
_cell.angle_gamma   90.00
#
_symmetry.space_group_name_H-M   'P 1'
#
loop_
_entity.id
_entity.type
_entity.pdbx_description
1 polymer ?
#
loop_
_entity_poly.entity_id
_entity_poly.type
_entity_poly.pdbx_seq_one_letter_code
_entity_poly.pdbx_strand_id
1 'polypeptide(L)'
;MQSDGGGGLAVEHILRHAEPILNMMRRVTTHSRGLKEQDLLQLHDALILSRIRYQAPYVVLTRTLEGKLGALIRKATKISLGLPIATSTIRLAQLGVLPTVTDINDIHRSHQRQRLSETATGLHIVRTLGYPSRPRRLQTTAKYSNILP
;
A
#
# COMPACT_ATOMS: atom_id res chain seq x y z
N MET A 1 -26.44 -3.47 11.68
CA MET A 1 -25.14 -2.77 11.70
C MET A 1 -24.14 -3.66 12.44
N GLN A 2 -22.89 -3.74 11.97
CA GLN A 2 -21.73 -4.46 12.52
C GLN A 2 -21.67 -5.99 12.39
N SER A 3 -21.14 -6.43 11.25
CA SER A 3 -20.32 -7.64 11.13
C SER A 3 -18.88 -7.24 10.77
N ASP A 4 -18.32 -6.28 11.51
CA ASP A 4 -16.98 -5.70 11.28
C ASP A 4 -15.85 -6.49 11.99
N GLY A 5 -16.17 -7.65 12.57
CA GLY A 5 -15.27 -8.37 13.48
C GLY A 5 -13.95 -8.79 12.85
N GLY A 6 -13.96 -9.29 11.61
CA GLY A 6 -12.72 -9.71 10.93
C GLY A 6 -11.90 -8.56 10.36
N GLY A 7 -12.57 -7.61 9.69
CA GLY A 7 -11.92 -6.46 9.04
C GLY A 7 -11.32 -5.47 10.04
N GLY A 8 -12.04 -5.19 11.13
CA GLY A 8 -11.57 -4.30 12.20
C GLY A 8 -10.30 -4.82 12.87
N LEU A 9 -10.28 -6.10 13.25
CA LEU A 9 -9.11 -6.75 13.88
C LEU A 9 -7.89 -6.76 12.96
N ALA A 10 -8.07 -7.04 11.67
CA ALA A 10 -6.99 -7.02 10.71
C ALA A 10 -6.37 -5.63 10.56
N VAL A 11 -7.19 -4.59 10.42
CA VAL A 11 -6.70 -3.21 10.32
C VAL A 11 -6.04 -2.74 11.62
N GLU A 12 -6.59 -3.11 12.77
CA GLU A 12 -5.96 -2.81 14.06
C GLU A 12 -4.58 -3.47 14.18
N HIS A 13 -4.46 -4.71 13.72
CA HIS A 13 -3.18 -5.41 13.69
C HIS A 13 -2.18 -4.68 12.77
N ILE A 14 -2.59 -4.22 11.58
CA ILE A 14 -1.74 -3.40 10.71
C ILE A 14 -1.25 -2.14 11.46
N LEU A 15 -2.16 -1.40 12.08
CA LEU A 15 -1.84 -0.15 12.77
C LEU A 15 -0.88 -0.37 13.93
N ARG A 16 -1.12 -1.41 14.75
CA ARG A 16 -0.29 -1.78 15.90
C ARG A 16 1.16 -2.06 15.50
N HIS A 17 1.38 -2.64 14.32
CA HIS A 17 2.72 -2.89 13.79
C HIS A 17 3.32 -1.67 13.09
N ALA A 18 2.51 -0.90 12.37
CA ALA A 18 3.00 0.22 11.57
C ALA A 18 3.34 1.47 12.42
N GLU A 19 2.68 1.69 13.55
CA GLU A 19 2.92 2.86 14.41
C GLU A 19 4.34 2.91 15.01
N PRO A 20 4.87 1.84 15.62
CA PRO A 20 6.26 1.82 16.06
C PRO A 20 7.26 2.08 14.92
N ILE A 21 7.02 1.48 13.75
CA ILE A 21 7.86 1.67 12.55
C ILE A 21 7.85 3.14 12.12
N LEU A 22 6.67 3.77 12.08
CA LEU A 22 6.56 5.20 11.77
C LEU A 22 7.30 6.10 12.74
N ASN A 23 7.23 5.80 14.04
CA ASN A 23 7.94 6.57 15.05
C ASN A 23 9.46 6.41 14.91
N MET A 24 9.93 5.20 14.59
CA MET A 24 11.32 4.93 14.28
C MET A 24 11.78 5.70 13.05
N MET A 25 11.03 5.62 11.94
CA MET A 25 11.31 6.38 10.72
C MET A 25 11.41 7.88 11.03
N ARG A 26 10.43 8.45 11.76
CA ARG A 26 10.45 9.87 12.12
C ARG A 26 11.71 10.27 12.89
N ARG A 27 12.10 9.48 13.90
CA ARG A 27 13.31 9.74 14.70
C ARG A 27 14.56 9.77 13.83
N VAL A 28 14.65 8.81 12.90
CA VAL A 28 15.76 8.68 11.97
C VAL A 28 15.85 9.85 11.00
N THR A 29 14.71 10.32 10.47
CA THR A 29 14.64 11.49 9.58
C THR A 29 15.11 12.77 10.28
N THR A 30 14.86 12.91 11.58
CA THR A 30 15.26 14.12 12.34
C THR A 30 16.72 14.09 12.80
N HIS A 31 17.27 12.93 13.14
CA HIS A 31 18.55 12.84 13.87
C HIS A 31 19.76 12.44 13.00
N SER A 32 19.58 11.77 11.87
CA SER A 32 20.71 11.16 11.14
C SER A 32 21.08 11.92 9.87
N ARG A 33 22.33 12.37 9.77
CA ARG A 33 22.99 12.80 8.51
C ARG A 33 23.20 11.64 7.51
N GLY A 34 22.61 10.46 7.75
CA GLY A 34 22.96 9.20 7.07
C GLY A 34 21.88 8.58 6.20
N LEU A 35 20.60 8.66 6.58
CA LEU A 35 19.50 8.06 5.81
C LEU A 35 18.90 9.08 4.84
N LYS A 36 19.04 8.81 3.54
CA LYS A 36 18.54 9.68 2.48
C LYS A 36 17.03 9.46 2.31
N GLU A 37 16.38 10.41 1.64
CA GLU A 37 14.95 10.33 1.28
C GLU A 37 14.60 9.00 0.60
N GLN A 38 15.44 8.54 -0.33
CA GLN A 38 15.25 7.28 -1.04
C GLN A 38 15.23 6.07 -0.09
N ASP A 39 16.12 6.03 0.90
CA ASP A 39 16.18 4.94 1.87
C ASP A 39 14.92 4.92 2.76
N LEU A 40 14.42 6.10 3.14
CA LEU A 40 13.17 6.22 3.89
C LEU A 40 11.96 5.78 3.05
N LEU A 41 11.93 6.13 1.76
CA LEU A 41 10.90 5.65 0.84
C LEU A 41 10.96 4.13 0.67
N GLN A 42 12.15 3.53 0.65
CA GLN A 42 12.32 2.09 0.62
C GLN A 42 11.83 1.44 1.92
N LEU A 43 12.15 2.01 3.08
CA LEU A 43 11.63 1.53 4.37
C LEU A 43 10.11 1.64 4.47
N HIS A 44 9.54 2.75 3.99
CA HIS A 44 8.10 2.92 3.87
C HIS A 44 7.45 1.82 3.04
N ASP A 45 8.00 1.53 1.87
CA ASP A 45 7.45 0.51 0.99
C ASP A 45 7.61 -0.90 1.57
N ALA A 46 8.81 -1.22 2.05
CA ALA A 46 9.17 -2.53 2.57
C ALA A 46 8.47 -2.89 3.88
N LEU A 47 8.21 -1.91 4.77
CA LEU A 47 7.68 -2.18 6.11
C LEU A 47 6.20 -1.83 6.27
N ILE A 48 5.75 -0.74 5.64
CA ILE A 48 4.37 -0.24 5.83
C ILE A 48 3.49 -0.68 4.66
N LEU A 49 3.86 -0.33 3.42
CA LEU A 49 3.03 -0.66 2.26
C LEU A 49 2.97 -2.16 2.00
N SER A 50 4.05 -2.91 2.24
CA SER A 50 4.05 -4.37 2.16
C SER A 50 2.96 -4.99 3.05
N ARG A 51 2.85 -4.56 4.31
CA ARG A 51 1.85 -5.05 5.27
C ARG A 51 0.43 -4.77 4.80
N ILE A 52 0.19 -3.56 4.29
CA ILE A 52 -1.11 -3.17 3.75
C ILE A 52 -1.42 -4.00 2.51
N ARG A 53 -0.49 -4.12 1.55
CA ARG A 53 -0.64 -4.93 0.32
C ARG A 53 -0.99 -6.39 0.61
N TYR A 54 -0.43 -6.97 1.66
CA TYR A 54 -0.68 -8.36 2.00
C TYR A 54 -1.97 -8.60 2.80
N GLN A 55 -2.48 -7.62 3.54
CA GLN A 55 -3.63 -7.83 4.43
C GLN A 55 -4.91 -7.16 3.91
N ALA A 56 -4.81 -5.95 3.36
CA ALA A 56 -5.95 -5.16 2.91
C ALA A 56 -6.83 -5.85 1.84
N PRO A 57 -6.28 -6.57 0.82
CA PRO A 57 -7.10 -7.18 -0.22
C PRO A 57 -7.97 -8.36 0.25
N TYR A 58 -7.65 -8.95 1.40
CA TYR A 58 -8.29 -10.17 1.89
C TYR A 58 -9.31 -9.90 3.01
N VAL A 59 -9.56 -8.63 3.34
CA VAL A 59 -10.49 -8.24 4.39
C VAL A 59 -11.53 -7.28 3.85
N VAL A 60 -12.76 -7.38 4.35
CA VAL A 60 -13.81 -6.42 4.01
C VAL A 60 -13.50 -5.12 4.75
N LEU A 61 -13.16 -4.08 3.99
CA LEU A 61 -12.87 -2.76 4.52
C LEU A 61 -14.12 -1.89 4.45
N THR A 62 -14.61 -1.44 5.60
CA THR A 62 -15.58 -0.35 5.65
C THR A 62 -14.87 0.97 5.35
N ARG A 63 -15.64 1.98 4.91
CA ARG A 63 -15.08 3.31 4.58
C ARG A 63 -14.30 3.94 5.73
N THR A 64 -14.68 3.65 6.97
CA THR A 64 -13.96 4.07 8.18
C THR A 64 -12.59 3.40 8.27
N LEU A 65 -12.52 2.09 8.04
CA LEU A 65 -11.28 1.31 8.06
C LEU A 65 -10.33 1.71 6.92
N GLU A 66 -10.87 1.92 5.71
CA GLU A 66 -10.11 2.49 4.59
C GLU A 66 -9.54 3.87 4.94
N GLY A 67 -10.33 4.70 5.62
CA GLY A 67 -9.90 6.01 6.10
C GLY A 67 -8.71 5.93 7.07
N LYS A 68 -8.71 4.95 7.98
CA LYS A 68 -7.59 4.69 8.92
C LYS A 68 -6.32 4.28 8.17
N LEU A 69 -6.42 3.32 7.25
CA LEU A 69 -5.28 2.88 6.42
C LEU A 69 -4.77 4.02 5.54
N GLY A 70 -5.66 4.80 4.92
CA GLY A 70 -5.28 5.98 4.16
C GLY A 70 -4.57 7.02 5.03
N ALA A 71 -4.98 7.22 6.27
CA ALA A 71 -4.28 8.12 7.20
C ALA A 71 -2.88 7.62 7.55
N LEU A 72 -2.71 6.30 7.73
CA LEU A 72 -1.41 5.67 7.93
C LEU A 72 -0.49 5.91 6.73
N ILE A 73 -0.95 5.61 5.51
CA ILE A 73 -0.20 5.82 4.28
C ILE A 73 0.24 7.29 4.17
N ARG A 74 -0.69 8.23 4.34
CA ARG A 74 -0.37 9.67 4.28
C ARG A 74 0.68 10.11 5.30
N LYS A 75 0.60 9.62 6.54
CA LYS A 75 1.61 9.91 7.57
C LYS A 75 2.96 9.35 7.15
N ALA A 76 2.98 8.12 6.67
CA ALA A 76 4.19 7.43 6.23
C ALA A 76 4.87 8.12 5.06
N THR A 77 4.12 8.49 4.02
CA THR A 77 4.64 9.22 2.87
C THR A 77 5.22 10.56 3.29
N LYS A 78 4.52 11.34 4.12
CA LYS A 78 5.03 12.63 4.61
C LYS A 78 6.35 12.49 5.36
N ILE A 79 6.43 11.51 6.29
CA ILE A 79 7.66 11.24 7.05
C ILE A 79 8.81 10.85 6.12
N SER A 80 8.52 10.00 5.12
CA SER A 80 9.54 9.52 4.18
C SER A 80 10.11 10.63 3.30
N LEU A 81 9.26 11.60 2.94
CA LEU A 81 9.64 12.81 2.20
C LEU A 81 10.22 13.92 3.10
N GLY A 82 10.42 13.67 4.40
CA GLY A 82 10.88 14.69 5.35
C GLY A 82 9.90 15.86 5.56
N LEU A 83 8.64 15.69 5.18
CA LEU A 83 7.62 16.74 5.26
C LEU A 83 6.96 16.78 6.65
N PRO A 84 6.61 17.98 7.15
CA PRO A 84 5.77 18.10 8.33
C PRO A 84 4.44 17.35 8.18
N ILE A 85 3.92 16.80 9.28
CA ILE A 85 2.64 16.06 9.27
C ILE A 85 1.48 16.96 8.86
N ALA A 86 1.58 18.26 9.18
CA ALA A 86 0.61 19.30 8.83
C ALA A 86 0.57 19.64 7.33
N THR A 87 1.51 19.16 6.52
CA THR A 87 1.55 19.43 5.07
C THR A 87 0.24 19.05 4.39
N SER A 88 -0.23 19.88 3.45
CA SER A 88 -1.52 19.67 2.76
C SER A 88 -1.57 18.33 2.03
N THR A 89 -2.48 17.47 2.47
CA THR A 89 -2.78 16.19 1.80
C THR A 89 -3.31 16.39 0.38
N ILE A 90 -4.09 17.47 0.16
CA ILE A 90 -4.71 17.74 -1.13
C ILE A 90 -3.64 18.02 -2.19
N ARG A 91 -2.65 18.87 -1.85
CA ARG A 91 -1.52 19.15 -2.75
C ARG A 91 -0.67 17.90 -3.00
N LEU A 92 -0.41 17.10 -1.97
CA LEU A 92 0.32 15.83 -2.13
C LEU A 92 -0.41 14.83 -3.03
N ALA A 93 -1.75 14.77 -2.96
CA ALA A 93 -2.55 13.93 -3.83
C ALA A 93 -2.52 14.42 -5.29
N GLN A 94 -2.52 15.75 -5.52
CA GLN A 94 -2.38 16.35 -6.85
C GLN A 94 -1.04 16.00 -7.51
N LEU A 95 0.03 15.85 -6.73
CA LEU A 95 1.33 15.41 -7.22
C LEU A 95 1.36 13.91 -7.60
N GLY A 96 0.32 13.14 -7.24
CA GLY A 96 0.23 11.71 -7.57
C GLY A 96 1.15 10.81 -6.76
N VAL A 97 1.72 11.30 -5.65
CA VAL A 97 2.72 10.58 -4.83
C VAL A 97 2.08 9.72 -3.73
N LEU A 98 0.76 9.86 -3.49
CA LEU A 98 0.03 9.12 -2.48
C LEU A 98 -0.70 7.92 -3.10
N PRO A 99 -0.27 6.67 -2.83
CA PRO A 99 -1.05 5.51 -3.21
C PRO A 99 -2.35 5.45 -2.39
N THR A 100 -3.48 5.17 -3.03
CA THR A 100 -4.72 4.88 -2.30
C THR A 100 -4.80 3.40 -1.93
N VAL A 101 -5.63 3.06 -0.94
CA VAL A 101 -5.88 1.65 -0.57
C VAL A 101 -6.50 0.88 -1.74
N THR A 102 -7.37 1.55 -2.51
CA THR A 102 -7.94 1.00 -3.74
C THR A 102 -6.87 0.70 -4.79
N ASP A 103 -5.96 1.65 -5.03
CA ASP A 103 -4.83 1.43 -5.95
C ASP A 103 -3.98 0.24 -5.52
N ILE A 104 -3.70 0.14 -4.22
CA ILE A 104 -2.94 -0.98 -3.64
C ILE A 104 -3.65 -2.32 -3.92
N ASN A 105 -4.97 -2.37 -3.72
CA ASN A 105 -5.77 -3.58 -3.97
C ASN A 105 -5.82 -3.94 -5.45
N ASP A 106 -5.97 -2.95 -6.33
CA ASP A 106 -6.02 -3.14 -7.78
C ASP A 106 -4.67 -3.62 -8.33
N ILE A 107 -3.57 -3.01 -7.87
CA ILE A 107 -2.20 -3.43 -8.16
C ILE A 107 -1.99 -4.87 -7.70
N HIS A 108 -2.33 -5.19 -6.44
CA HIS A 108 -2.21 -6.53 -5.89
C HIS A 108 -3.01 -7.56 -6.73
N ARG A 109 -4.27 -7.28 -7.03
CA ARG A 109 -5.13 -8.17 -7.84
C ARG A 109 -4.55 -8.38 -9.24
N SER A 110 -4.00 -7.33 -9.85
CA SER A 110 -3.32 -7.42 -11.14
C SER A 110 -2.11 -8.37 -11.09
N HIS A 111 -1.23 -8.22 -10.09
CA HIS A 111 -0.08 -9.10 -9.90
C HIS A 111 -0.48 -10.55 -9.67
N GLN A 112 -1.51 -10.80 -8.86
CA GLN A 112 -2.01 -12.16 -8.65
C GLN A 112 -2.53 -12.79 -9.94
N ARG A 113 -3.27 -12.01 -10.74
CA ARG A 113 -3.74 -12.48 -12.05
C ARG A 113 -2.59 -12.76 -13.01
N GLN A 114 -1.55 -11.92 -13.00
CA GLN A 114 -0.34 -12.16 -13.78
C GLN A 114 0.31 -13.47 -13.40
N ARG A 115 0.61 -13.66 -12.11
CA ARG A 115 1.22 -14.89 -11.57
C ARG A 115 0.41 -16.14 -11.92
N LEU A 116 -0.91 -16.09 -11.79
CA LEU A 116 -1.77 -17.21 -12.14
C LEU A 116 -1.72 -17.52 -13.65
N SER A 117 -1.63 -16.49 -14.49
CA SER A 117 -1.57 -16.67 -15.95
C SER A 117 -0.25 -17.27 -16.45
N GLU A 118 0.80 -17.26 -15.62
CA GLU A 118 2.13 -17.80 -15.95
C GLU A 118 2.21 -19.33 -15.79
N THR A 119 1.24 -19.96 -15.13
CA THR A 119 1.24 -21.42 -14.88
C THR A 119 0.04 -22.09 -15.56
N ALA A 120 0.20 -23.33 -16.03
CA ALA A 120 -0.90 -24.07 -16.67
C ALA A 120 -2.10 -24.25 -15.72
N THR A 121 -1.84 -24.60 -14.47
CA THR A 121 -2.87 -24.74 -13.42
C THR A 121 -3.52 -23.41 -13.08
N GLY A 122 -2.75 -22.34 -12.91
CA GLY A 122 -3.29 -21.01 -12.64
C GLY A 122 -4.11 -20.46 -13.81
N LEU A 123 -3.68 -20.72 -15.05
CA LEU A 123 -4.42 -20.34 -16.26
C LEU A 123 -5.76 -21.08 -16.34
N HIS A 124 -5.80 -22.36 -15.95
CA HIS A 124 -7.04 -23.12 -15.82
C HIS A 124 -7.98 -22.46 -14.81
N ILE A 125 -7.49 -22.12 -13.60
CA ILE A 125 -8.28 -21.40 -12.57
C ILE A 125 -8.83 -20.07 -13.11
N VAL A 126 -7.98 -19.26 -13.76
CA VAL A 126 -8.36 -17.96 -14.33
C VAL A 126 -9.49 -18.11 -15.36
N ARG A 127 -9.41 -19.13 -16.23
CA ARG A 127 -10.44 -19.45 -17.22
C ARG A 127 -11.73 -19.93 -16.57
N THR A 128 -11.65 -20.81 -15.57
CA THR A 128 -12.80 -21.32 -14.82
C THR A 128 -13.56 -20.20 -14.10
N LEU A 129 -12.84 -19.20 -13.59
CA LEU A 129 -13.43 -18.02 -12.96
C LEU A 129 -13.93 -16.96 -13.96
N GLY A 130 -13.83 -17.20 -15.28
CA GLY A 130 -14.30 -16.28 -16.33
C GLY A 130 -13.42 -15.05 -16.56
N TYR A 131 -12.18 -15.03 -16.05
CA TYR A 131 -11.26 -13.93 -16.29
C TYR A 131 -10.53 -14.09 -17.64
N PRO A 132 -10.18 -12.99 -18.33
CA PRO A 132 -9.43 -13.07 -19.58
C PRO A 132 -8.01 -13.62 -19.33
N SER A 133 -7.57 -14.52 -20.20
CA SER A 133 -6.31 -15.30 -20.06
C SER A 133 -5.05 -14.43 -20.17
N ARG A 134 -5.17 -13.24 -20.77
CA ARG A 134 -4.10 -12.23 -20.77
C ARG A 134 -4.49 -11.15 -19.75
N PRO A 135 -3.79 -11.06 -18.61
CA PRO A 135 -4.05 -9.98 -17.67
C PRO A 135 -3.73 -8.66 -18.35
N ARG A 136 -4.62 -7.67 -18.17
CA ARG A 136 -4.37 -6.30 -18.61
C ARG A 136 -3.10 -5.86 -17.89
N ARG A 137 -1.98 -5.74 -18.60
CA ARG A 137 -0.79 -5.10 -18.02
C ARG A 137 -1.28 -3.73 -17.56
N LEU A 138 -1.31 -3.50 -16.25
CA LEU A 138 -1.37 -2.14 -15.76
C LEU A 138 -0.13 -1.52 -16.38
N GLN A 139 -0.33 -0.62 -17.34
CA GLN A 139 0.76 0.24 -17.75
C GLN A 139 1.25 0.83 -16.44
N THR A 140 2.53 0.67 -16.17
CA THR A 140 3.24 1.43 -15.14
C THR A 140 3.07 2.88 -15.56
N THR A 141 1.91 3.46 -15.26
CA THR A 141 1.70 4.89 -15.38
C THR A 141 2.82 5.49 -14.55
N ALA A 142 3.45 6.56 -15.03
CA ALA A 142 4.60 7.21 -14.42
C ALA A 142 4.45 7.53 -12.91
N LYS A 143 3.26 7.30 -12.32
CA LYS A 143 2.93 7.32 -10.90
C LYS A 143 3.60 6.22 -10.04
N TYR A 144 3.98 5.06 -10.60
CA TYR A 144 4.50 3.92 -9.82
C TYR A 144 5.81 3.31 -10.35
N SER A 145 6.45 3.94 -11.32
CA SER A 145 7.68 3.45 -11.97
C SER A 145 8.92 3.41 -11.07
N ASN A 146 8.88 4.06 -9.89
CA ASN A 146 10.02 4.16 -8.98
C ASN A 146 9.93 3.23 -7.75
N ILE A 147 8.99 2.27 -7.70
CA ILE A 147 8.72 1.47 -6.48
C ILE A 147 8.87 -0.05 -6.70
N LEU A 148 9.54 -0.50 -7.75
CA LEU A 148 10.08 -1.87 -7.79
C LEU A 148 11.50 -1.85 -8.38
N PRO A 149 12.42 -2.68 -7.85
CA PRO A 149 13.74 -2.89 -8.45
C PRO A 149 13.65 -3.48 -9.85
#